data_AF-A0A6B3HI48-F1
#
_entry.id   AF-A0A6B3HI48-F1
#
_cell.length_a   1.000
_cell.length_b   1.000
_cell.length_c   1.000
_cell.angle_alpha   90.00
_cell.angle_beta   90.00
_cell.angle_gamma   90.00
#
_symmetry.space_group_name_H-M   'P 1'
#
loop_
_entity.id
_entity.type
_entity.pdbx_description
1 polymer ?
#
loop_
_entity_poly.entity_id
_entity_poly.type
_entity_poly.pdbx_seq_one_letter_code
_entity_poly.pdbx_strand_id
1 'polypeptide(L)' 'EMLKRVAAMKASGVQFVTLLALSDEGAPAYDHEHAAALGALGAPAFACTPDLFPDIMAAAIEKRPLPIPDKEAQP' A
#
# COMPACT_ATOMS: atom_id res chain seq x y z
N GLU A 1 -1.42 7.73 -16.10
CA GLU A 1 -1.83 8.91 -15.30
C GLU A 1 -1.73 8.73 -13.78
N MET A 2 -2.29 7.66 -13.18
CA MET A 2 -2.23 7.45 -11.72
C MET A 2 -0.79 7.45 -11.16
N LEU A 3 0.14 6.68 -11.74
CA LEU A 3 1.53 6.59 -11.27
C LEU A 3 2.27 7.94 -11.28
N LYS A 4 2.02 8.78 -12.31
CA LYS A 4 2.62 10.12 -12.39
C LYS A 4 2.14 11.02 -11.25
N ARG A 5 0.85 10.92 -10.89
CA ARG A 5 0.27 11.67 -9.76
C ARG A 5 0.85 11.20 -8.43
N VAL A 6 1.01 9.89 -8.25
CA VAL A 6 1.65 9.33 -7.04
C VAL A 6 3.08 9.82 -6.90
N ALA A 7 3.87 9.79 -7.98
CA ALA A 7 5.22 10.32 -7.99
C ALA A 7 5.26 11.81 -7.60
N ALA A 8 4.35 12.63 -8.14
CA ALA A 8 4.25 14.04 -7.80
C ALA A 8 3.89 14.29 -6.32
N MET A 9 2.93 13.54 -5.76
CA MET A 9 2.55 13.63 -4.34
C MET A 9 3.74 13.25 -3.43
N LYS A 10 4.45 12.17 -3.77
CA LYS A 10 5.64 11.78 -3.03
C LYS A 10 6.75 12.82 -3.10
N ALA A 11 6.98 13.41 -4.28
CA ALA A 11 7.96 14.49 -4.44
C ALA A 11 7.59 15.75 -3.64
N SER A 12 6.29 16.00 -3.39
CA SER A 12 5.83 17.08 -2.52
C SER A 12 5.82 16.73 -1.03
N GLY A 13 6.36 15.57 -0.62
CA GLY A 13 6.45 15.13 0.77
C GLY A 13 5.17 14.50 1.33
N VAL A 14 4.20 14.15 0.49
CA VAL A 14 2.99 13.43 0.93
C VAL A 14 3.35 11.98 1.27
N GLN A 15 2.90 11.53 2.45
CA GLN A 15 2.89 10.12 2.82
C GLN A 15 1.79 9.41 2.01
N PHE A 16 2.19 8.54 1.07
CA PHE A 16 1.24 7.80 0.23
C PHE A 16 1.17 6.34 0.69
N VAL A 17 -0.02 5.90 1.09
CA VAL A 17 -0.31 4.56 1.60
C VAL A 17 -1.27 3.88 0.62
N THR A 18 -0.90 2.71 0.09
CA THR A 18 -1.71 2.00 -0.89
C THR A 18 -2.35 0.77 -0.26
N LEU A 19 -3.67 0.82 -0.08
CA LEU A 19 -4.47 -0.33 0.33
C LEU A 19 -4.97 -1.05 -0.93
N LEU A 20 -4.67 -2.34 -1.04
CA LEU A 20 -5.16 -3.20 -2.11
C LEU A 20 -6.64 -3.45 -1.90
N ALA A 21 -7.43 -3.30 -2.97
CA ALA A 21 -8.85 -3.64 -2.93
C ALA A 21 -8.99 -5.18 -2.81
N LEU A 22 -9.81 -5.62 -1.86
CA LEU A 22 -10.27 -6.99 -1.77
C LEU A 22 -11.59 -7.09 -2.54
N SER A 23 -11.78 -8.19 -3.28
CA SER A 23 -13.12 -8.54 -3.78
C SER A 23 -14.06 -8.89 -2.61
N ASP A 24 -15.37 -8.94 -2.87
CA ASP A 24 -16.37 -9.34 -1.87
C ASP A 24 -16.13 -10.75 -1.30
N GLU A 25 -15.36 -11.59 -2.00
CA GLU A 25 -14.92 -12.93 -1.53
C GLU A 25 -13.60 -12.90 -0.76
N GLY A 26 -13.02 -11.72 -0.51
CA GLY A 26 -11.73 -11.56 0.15
C GLY A 26 -10.52 -11.97 -0.71
N ALA A 27 -10.74 -12.42 -1.95
CA ALA A 27 -9.67 -12.70 -2.88
C ALA A 27 -9.01 -11.39 -3.35
N PRO A 28 -7.67 -11.33 -3.45
CA PRO A 28 -6.98 -10.14 -3.91
C PRO A 28 -7.39 -9.83 -5.36
N ALA A 29 -8.15 -8.77 -5.56
CA ALA A 29 -8.58 -8.30 -6.88
C ALA A 29 -7.75 -7.10 -7.33
N TYR A 30 -6.43 -7.17 -7.10
CA TYR A 30 -5.53 -6.08 -7.41
C TYR A 30 -4.62 -6.41 -8.59
N ASP A 31 -4.28 -5.37 -9.35
CA ASP A 31 -3.35 -5.46 -10.45
C ASP A 31 -1.90 -5.51 -9.91
N HIS A 32 -1.25 -6.66 -10.08
CA HIS A 32 0.11 -6.90 -9.62
C HIS A 32 1.13 -5.96 -10.28
N GLU A 33 0.93 -5.55 -11.54
CA GLU A 33 1.81 -4.61 -12.22
C GLU A 33 1.72 -3.23 -11.58
N HIS A 34 0.51 -2.78 -11.26
CA HIS A 34 0.32 -1.52 -10.53
C HIS A 34 0.92 -1.58 -9.12
N ALA A 35 0.75 -2.68 -8.39
CA ALA A 35 1.35 -2.86 -7.06
C ALA A 35 2.89 -2.85 -7.10
N ALA A 36 3.48 -3.46 -8.14
CA ALA A 36 4.93 -3.42 -8.36
C ALA A 36 5.41 -1.99 -8.69
N ALA A 37 4.72 -1.29 -9.58
CA ALA A 37 5.06 0.07 -9.98
C ALA A 37 4.96 1.07 -8.81
N LEU A 38 3.94 0.95 -7.95
CA LEU A 38 3.82 1.74 -6.73
C LEU A 38 4.95 1.42 -5.74
N GLY A 39 5.28 0.14 -5.57
CA GLY A 39 6.42 -0.30 -4.77
C GLY A 39 7.75 0.32 -5.22
N ALA A 40 8.00 0.39 -6.53
CA ALA A 40 9.19 1.04 -7.10
C ALA A 40 9.24 2.56 -6.84
N LEU A 41 8.08 3.20 -6.67
CA LEU A 41 7.97 4.60 -6.24
C LEU A 41 8.12 4.75 -4.71
N GLY A 42 8.32 3.66 -3.96
CA GLY A 42 8.37 3.63 -2.49
C GLY A 42 6.99 3.82 -1.84
N ALA A 43 5.92 3.52 -2.57
CA ALA A 43 4.55 3.46 -2.06
C ALA A 43 4.15 1.98 -1.97
N PRO A 44 4.51 1.28 -0.88
CA PRO A 44 4.20 -0.14 -0.78
C PRO A 44 2.69 -0.35 -0.82
N ALA A 45 2.28 -1.35 -1.60
CA ALA A 45 0.90 -1.79 -1.68
C ALA A 45 0.70 -3.04 -0.84
N PHE A 46 -0.33 -3.04 -0.01
CA PHE A 46 -0.61 -4.11 0.93
C PHE A 46 -2.11 -4.36 1.08
N ALA A 47 -2.45 -5.59 1.42
CA ALA A 47 -3.77 -5.95 1.92
C ALA A 47 -3.66 -6.09 3.44
N CYS A 48 -4.65 -5.59 4.18
CA CYS A 48 -4.73 -5.81 5.62
C CYS A 48 -6.18 -6.10 6.03
N THR A 49 -6.34 -6.87 7.10
CA THR A 49 -7.63 -7.03 7.75
C THR A 49 -8.03 -5.71 8.44
N PRO A 50 -9.33 -5.51 8.72
CA PRO A 50 -9.80 -4.36 9.50
C PRO A 50 -9.08 -4.20 10.85
N ASP A 51 -8.67 -5.29 11.48
CA ASP A 51 -7.96 -5.28 12.77
C ASP A 51 -6.50 -4.78 12.66
N LEU A 52 -5.84 -5.04 11.53
CA LEU A 52 -4.44 -4.62 11.31
C LEU A 52 -4.34 -3.18 10.76
N PHE A 53 -5.39 -2.67 10.13
CA PHE A 53 -5.40 -1.34 9.51
C PHE A 53 -5.04 -0.19 10.47
N PRO A 54 -5.57 -0.12 11.72
CA PRO A 54 -5.24 0.95 12.66
C PRO A 54 -3.73 1.06 12.95
N ASP A 55 -3.06 -0.08 13.13
CA ASP A 55 -1.61 -0.10 13.42
C ASP A 55 -0.78 0.39 12.24
N ILE A 56 -1.19 0.04 11.01
CA ILE A 56 -0.56 0.53 9.79
C ILE A 56 -0.70 2.05 9.68
N MET A 57 -1.89 2.59 9.96
CA MET A 57 -2.13 4.03 9.91
C MET A 57 -1.38 4.78 11.00
N ALA A 58 -1.30 4.24 12.21
CA ALA A 58 -0.49 4.81 13.30
C ALA A 58 0.99 4.90 12.88
N ALA A 59 1.57 3.82 12.34
CA ALA A 59 2.94 3.82 11.84
C ALA A 59 3.15 4.83 10.70
N ALA A 60 2.17 4.97 9.80
CA ALA A 60 2.23 5.93 8.69
C ALA A 60 2.24 7.39 9.18
N ILE A 61 1.38 7.73 10.15
CA ILE A 61 1.29 9.07 10.72
C ILE A 61 2.56 9.40 11.51
N GLU A 62 3.07 8.43 12.28
CA GLU A 62 4.29 8.57 13.09
C GLU A 62 5.59 8.47 12.26
N LYS A 63 5.50 8.24 10.95
CA LYS A 63 6.64 8.02 10.04
C LYS A 63 7.58 6.89 10.49
N ARG A 64 7.02 5.86 11.12
CA ARG A 64 7.73 4.62 11.44
C ARG A 64 7.63 3.64 10.26
N PRO A 65 8.48 2.59 10.24
CA PRO A 65 8.30 1.47 9.31
C PRO A 65 6.87 0.92 9.40
N LEU A 66 6.23 0.71 8.26
CA LEU A 66 4.88 0.17 8.20
C LEU A 66 4.93 -1.34 8.51
N PRO A 67 4.04 -1.87 9.38
CA PRO A 67 3.95 -3.30 9.69
C PRO A 67 3.24 -4.04 8.55
N ILE A 68 3.86 -4.03 7.37
CA ILE A 68 3.34 -4.70 6.18
C ILE A 68 3.82 -6.15 6.22
N PRO A 69 2.91 -7.15 6.17
CA PRO A 69 3.31 -8.55 6.03
C PRO A 69 4.15 -8.71 4.76
N ASP A 70 5.26 -9.44 4.86
CA ASP A 70 6.19 -9.64 3.73
C ASP A 70 5.45 -10.11 2.46
N LYS A 71 5.85 -9.54 1.31
CA LYS A 71 5.29 -9.85 -0.02
C LYS A 71 5.31 -11.34 -0.40
N GLU A 72 6.09 -12.17 0.31
CA GLU A 72 6.23 -13.62 0.07
C GLU A 72 5.08 -14.45 0.66
N ALA A 73 4.15 -13.86 1.42
CA ALA A 73 3.07 -14.57 2.11
C ALA A 73 1.66 -14.33 1.52
N GLN A 74 1.55 -13.94 0.25
CA GLN A 74 0.27 -14.00 -0.48
C GLN A 74 0.33 -15.19 -1.45
N PRO A 75 -0.53 -16.23 -1.26
CA PRO A 75 -0.59 -17.37 -2.18
C PRO A 75 -1.06 -16.95 -3.58
#